data_AF-A0A1F3TAR5-F1
#
_entry.id   AF-A0A1F3TAR5-F1
#
_cell.length_a   1.000
_cell.length_b   1.000
_cell.length_c   1.000
_cell.angle_alpha   90.00
_cell.angle_beta   90.00
_cell.angle_gamma   90.00
#
_symmetry.space_group_name_H-M   'P 1'
#
loop_
_entity.id
_entity.type
_entity.pdbx_description
1 polymer ?
#
loop_
_entity_poly.entity_id
_entity_poly.type
_entity_poly.pdbx_seq_one_letter_code
_entity_poly.pdbx_strand_id
1 'polypeptide(L)'
;MIFTIGLMKSKNKILIKSFDLILPTYLKSITIDDIKNEKVNLMILDISENENEIMSLLEEENKYYPICAASTFNLNEDSFNQLSFHSARDIIKQAYSTWVLNCNLKSIENLFTTLDHLKELIPNDRMDFFEELWFIIKRNLGAISLKLIFNSIKPNEKAQSKNQLIQFRIDGSRLPSTHVGDDFEKSLMETYRPQMDSLFNITEYDKSQGQIVICALIKESPVIIMAELFEFTSIQKSFLTALFEGLQKI
;
A
#
# COMPACT_ATOMS: atom_id res chain seq x y z
N MET A 1 13.46 -6.48 -4.14
CA MET A 1 12.16 -5.93 -4.56
C MET A 1 11.58 -6.82 -5.66
N ILE A 2 10.40 -7.36 -5.45
CA ILE A 2 9.68 -8.22 -6.41
C ILE A 2 8.42 -7.45 -6.83
N PHE A 3 8.14 -7.41 -8.12
CA PHE A 3 6.91 -6.76 -8.62
C PHE A 3 6.39 -7.47 -9.86
N THR A 4 5.11 -7.28 -10.15
CA THR A 4 4.40 -7.93 -11.26
C THR A 4 3.72 -6.90 -12.14
N ILE A 5 3.79 -7.13 -13.45
CA ILE A 5 3.10 -6.33 -14.46
C ILE A 5 2.12 -7.25 -15.20
N GLY A 6 0.86 -6.83 -15.30
CA GLY A 6 -0.14 -7.44 -16.15
C GLY A 6 -0.24 -6.72 -17.49
N LEU A 7 -0.29 -7.45 -18.59
CA LEU A 7 -0.66 -6.96 -19.91
C LEU A 7 -2.00 -7.58 -20.31
N MET A 8 -3.03 -6.75 -20.43
CA MET A 8 -4.37 -7.17 -20.81
C MET A 8 -4.59 -6.90 -22.30
N LYS A 9 -4.96 -7.95 -23.04
CA LYS A 9 -5.34 -7.87 -24.46
C LYS A 9 -6.83 -8.01 -24.70
N SER A 10 -7.46 -8.83 -23.88
CA SER A 10 -8.90 -9.08 -23.88
C SER A 10 -9.32 -9.57 -22.51
N LYS A 11 -10.62 -9.67 -22.26
CA LYS A 11 -11.16 -10.20 -20.99
C LYS A 11 -10.64 -11.60 -20.64
N ASN A 12 -10.32 -12.40 -21.67
CA ASN A 12 -9.97 -13.80 -21.52
C ASN A 12 -8.45 -14.03 -21.55
N LYS A 13 -7.63 -13.00 -21.82
CA LYS A 13 -6.18 -13.14 -21.92
C LYS A 13 -5.48 -11.95 -21.27
N ILE A 14 -4.98 -12.18 -20.07
CA ILE A 14 -4.11 -11.28 -19.33
C ILE A 14 -2.80 -12.01 -19.07
N LEU A 15 -1.70 -11.41 -19.49
CA LEU A 15 -0.34 -11.91 -19.29
C LEU A 15 0.25 -11.25 -18.04
N ILE A 16 0.47 -12.00 -16.98
CA ILE A 16 1.15 -11.52 -15.78
C ILE A 16 2.61 -11.96 -15.81
N LYS A 17 3.51 -10.98 -15.77
CA LYS A 17 4.95 -11.21 -15.71
C LYS A 17 5.51 -10.75 -14.37
N SER A 18 6.16 -11.66 -13.65
CA SER A 18 6.80 -11.41 -12.36
C SER A 18 8.28 -11.12 -12.53
N PHE A 19 8.73 -9.99 -11.99
CA PHE A 19 10.09 -9.51 -12.09
C PHE A 19 10.76 -9.57 -10.72
N ASP A 20 11.89 -10.30 -10.68
CA ASP A 20 12.79 -10.40 -9.54
C ASP A 20 14.21 -10.15 -10.04
N LEU A 21 15.07 -9.59 -9.18
CA LEU A 21 16.50 -9.42 -9.43
C LEU A 21 17.27 -10.75 -9.33
N ILE A 22 16.78 -11.68 -8.51
CA ILE A 22 17.48 -12.92 -8.16
C ILE A 22 16.85 -14.11 -8.89
N LEU A 23 15.52 -14.19 -8.88
CA LEU A 23 14.79 -15.30 -9.49
C LEU A 23 14.48 -15.06 -10.97
N PRO A 24 14.38 -16.15 -11.78
CA PRO A 24 13.99 -16.02 -13.18
C PRO A 24 12.58 -15.43 -13.31
N THR A 25 12.40 -14.62 -14.34
CA THR A 25 11.11 -14.03 -14.67
C THR A 25 10.08 -15.12 -14.99
N TYR A 26 8.94 -15.06 -14.33
CA TYR A 26 7.82 -15.99 -14.54
C TYR A 26 6.70 -15.29 -15.32
N LEU A 27 6.17 -15.96 -16.34
CA LEU A 27 5.04 -15.50 -17.13
C LEU A 27 3.85 -16.44 -16.93
N LYS A 28 2.69 -15.90 -16.60
CA LYS A 28 1.43 -16.62 -16.43
C LYS A 28 0.34 -15.97 -17.27
N SER A 29 -0.54 -16.77 -17.85
CA SER A 29 -1.76 -16.26 -18.48
C SER A 29 -2.95 -16.53 -17.56
N ILE A 30 -3.80 -15.53 -17.36
CA ILE A 30 -5.02 -15.60 -16.57
C ILE A 30 -6.20 -14.92 -17.28
N THR A 31 -7.39 -15.03 -16.71
CA THR A 31 -8.59 -14.26 -17.11
C THR A 31 -8.82 -13.09 -16.17
N ILE A 32 -9.77 -12.20 -16.52
CA ILE A 32 -10.14 -11.06 -15.67
C ILE A 32 -10.67 -11.47 -14.29
N ASP A 33 -11.36 -12.61 -14.18
CA ASP A 33 -11.94 -13.09 -12.93
C ASP A 33 -10.86 -13.52 -11.92
N ASP A 34 -9.73 -14.01 -12.44
CA ASP A 34 -8.61 -14.48 -11.64
C ASP A 34 -7.71 -13.34 -11.11
N ILE A 35 -7.83 -12.11 -11.65
CA ILE A 35 -6.99 -10.97 -11.26
C ILE A 35 -7.00 -10.75 -9.75
N LYS A 36 -8.17 -10.92 -9.11
CA LYS A 36 -8.34 -10.68 -7.68
C LYS A 36 -7.49 -11.62 -6.82
N ASN A 37 -7.11 -12.79 -7.35
CA ASN A 37 -6.30 -13.78 -6.64
C ASN A 37 -4.80 -13.61 -6.91
N GLU A 38 -4.42 -12.76 -7.87
CA GLU A 38 -3.04 -12.56 -8.26
C GLU A 38 -2.45 -11.30 -7.63
N LYS A 39 -1.14 -11.33 -7.40
CA LYS A 39 -0.39 -10.13 -7.03
C LYS A 39 -0.11 -9.37 -8.31
N VAL A 40 -0.79 -8.25 -8.53
CA VAL A 40 -0.57 -7.31 -9.64
C VAL A 40 -0.13 -5.97 -9.08
N ASN A 41 0.95 -5.39 -9.63
CA ASN A 41 1.41 -4.04 -9.25
C ASN A 41 1.18 -2.99 -10.33
N LEU A 42 1.02 -3.40 -11.59
CA LEU A 42 0.67 -2.50 -12.70
C LEU A 42 -0.13 -3.28 -13.72
N MET A 43 -1.22 -2.68 -14.23
CA MET A 43 -1.96 -3.21 -15.37
C MET A 43 -1.76 -2.33 -16.60
N ILE A 44 -1.38 -2.95 -17.71
CA ILE A 44 -1.17 -2.31 -19.00
C ILE A 44 -2.26 -2.81 -19.97
N LEU A 45 -2.98 -1.89 -20.58
CA LEU A 45 -4.08 -2.17 -21.49
C LEU A 45 -3.61 -2.05 -22.94
N ASP A 46 -3.53 -3.17 -23.65
CA ASP A 46 -3.28 -3.25 -25.09
C ASP A 46 -4.56 -3.72 -25.79
N ILE A 47 -5.58 -2.85 -25.73
CA ILE A 47 -6.94 -3.18 -26.14
C ILE A 47 -7.37 -2.23 -27.25
N SER A 48 -7.87 -2.78 -28.37
CA SER A 48 -8.45 -2.03 -29.47
C SER A 48 -9.98 -2.01 -29.47
N GLU A 49 -10.64 -2.90 -28.71
CA GLU A 49 -12.10 -3.10 -28.71
C GLU A 49 -12.64 -3.27 -27.28
N ASN A 50 -13.85 -2.76 -27.00
CA ASN A 50 -14.54 -2.87 -25.70
C ASN A 50 -13.79 -2.23 -24.49
N GLU A 51 -12.99 -1.20 -24.75
CA GLU A 51 -12.21 -0.49 -23.73
C GLU A 51 -13.09 0.00 -22.56
N ASN A 52 -14.23 0.64 -22.85
CA ASN A 52 -15.12 1.18 -21.79
C ASN A 52 -15.63 0.10 -20.83
N GLU A 53 -15.96 -1.08 -21.34
CA GLU A 53 -16.47 -2.19 -20.52
C GLU A 53 -15.36 -2.84 -19.70
N ILE A 54 -14.14 -2.91 -20.24
CA ILE A 54 -12.98 -3.41 -19.51
C ILE A 54 -12.56 -2.41 -18.43
N MET A 55 -12.60 -1.12 -18.74
CA MET A 55 -12.30 -0.07 -17.78
C MET A 55 -13.27 -0.10 -16.60
N SER A 56 -14.58 -0.28 -16.82
CA SER A 56 -15.54 -0.37 -15.71
C SER A 56 -15.30 -1.59 -14.82
N LEU A 57 -14.89 -2.73 -15.37
CA LEU A 57 -14.51 -3.91 -14.59
C LEU A 57 -13.22 -3.69 -13.78
N LEU A 58 -12.32 -2.85 -14.29
CA LEU A 58 -11.03 -2.55 -13.68
C LEU A 58 -11.02 -1.31 -12.77
N GLU A 59 -12.10 -0.52 -12.75
CA GLU A 59 -12.22 0.65 -11.87
C GLU A 59 -12.07 0.24 -10.39
N GLU A 60 -12.62 -0.90 -10.00
CA GLU A 60 -12.46 -1.48 -8.66
C GLU A 60 -11.01 -1.85 -8.34
N GLU A 61 -10.17 -2.08 -9.35
CA GLU A 61 -8.77 -2.47 -9.17
C GLU A 61 -7.84 -1.25 -9.14
N ASN A 62 -8.23 -0.14 -9.79
CA ASN A 62 -7.45 1.10 -9.85
C ASN A 62 -7.21 1.75 -8.46
N LYS A 63 -7.94 1.33 -7.42
CA LYS A 63 -7.64 1.72 -6.03
C LYS A 63 -6.39 1.04 -5.45
N TYR A 64 -5.96 -0.08 -6.02
CA TYR A 64 -4.84 -0.88 -5.51
C TYR A 64 -3.55 -0.67 -6.30
N TYR A 65 -3.64 -0.45 -7.61
CA TYR A 65 -2.49 -0.27 -8.49
C TYR A 65 -2.83 0.59 -9.72
N PRO A 66 -1.83 1.21 -10.35
CA PRO A 66 -2.02 1.96 -11.59
C PRO A 66 -2.50 1.08 -12.75
N ILE A 67 -3.37 1.66 -13.58
CA ILE A 67 -3.84 1.10 -14.85
C ILE A 67 -3.51 2.09 -15.95
N CYS A 68 -2.80 1.65 -16.98
CA CYS A 68 -2.27 2.52 -18.04
C CYS A 68 -2.46 1.89 -19.43
N ALA A 69 -2.59 2.72 -20.47
CA ALA A 69 -2.61 2.22 -21.85
C ALA A 69 -1.20 1.81 -22.31
N ALA A 70 -1.11 0.73 -23.10
CA ALA A 70 0.14 0.24 -23.69
C ALA A 70 0.83 1.27 -24.59
N SER A 71 0.03 2.12 -25.24
CA SER A 71 0.50 3.27 -26.04
C SER A 71 1.36 4.25 -25.24
N THR A 72 1.16 4.37 -23.93
CA THR A 72 1.97 5.24 -23.04
C THR A 72 3.44 4.83 -23.02
N PHE A 73 3.70 3.53 -23.18
CA PHE A 73 5.04 2.94 -23.07
C PHE A 73 5.55 2.35 -24.39
N ASN A 74 4.81 2.53 -25.49
CA ASN A 74 5.06 1.88 -26.78
C ASN A 74 5.25 0.36 -26.66
N LEU A 75 4.45 -0.28 -25.80
CA LEU A 75 4.50 -1.72 -25.57
C LEU A 75 3.50 -2.46 -26.47
N ASN A 76 3.89 -3.65 -26.86
CA ASN A 76 3.07 -4.68 -27.49
C ASN A 76 3.44 -6.05 -26.88
N GLU A 77 2.78 -7.14 -27.28
CA GLU A 77 3.04 -8.46 -26.69
C GLU A 77 4.49 -8.91 -26.79
N ASP A 78 5.12 -8.70 -27.95
CA ASP A 78 6.48 -9.16 -28.20
C ASP A 78 7.50 -8.39 -27.33
N SER A 79 7.37 -7.07 -27.28
CA SER A 79 8.21 -6.22 -26.43
C SER A 79 7.96 -6.49 -24.94
N PHE A 80 6.71 -6.75 -24.53
CA PHE A 80 6.37 -7.12 -23.17
C PHE A 80 7.00 -8.45 -22.74
N ASN A 81 6.94 -9.46 -23.61
CA ASN A 81 7.57 -10.76 -23.39
C ASN A 81 9.09 -10.65 -23.27
N GLN A 82 9.71 -9.69 -23.97
CA GLN A 82 11.15 -9.43 -23.92
C GLN A 82 11.59 -8.43 -22.84
N LEU A 83 10.66 -7.83 -22.08
CA LEU A 83 11.01 -6.86 -21.03
C LEU A 83 12.03 -7.44 -20.04
N SER A 84 13.13 -6.70 -19.86
CA SER A 84 14.10 -6.92 -18.80
C SER A 84 13.61 -6.37 -17.46
N PHE A 85 14.22 -6.81 -16.35
CA PHE A 85 13.92 -6.27 -15.03
C PHE A 85 14.11 -4.75 -14.95
N HIS A 86 15.19 -4.21 -15.52
CA HIS A 86 15.47 -2.77 -15.49
C HIS A 86 14.44 -1.97 -16.27
N SER A 87 14.13 -2.39 -17.51
CA SER A 87 13.11 -1.71 -18.33
C SER A 87 11.73 -1.77 -17.68
N ALA A 88 11.35 -2.92 -17.12
CA ALA A 88 10.09 -3.07 -16.40
C ALA A 88 10.03 -2.19 -15.14
N ARG A 89 11.15 -2.05 -14.42
CA ARG A 89 11.28 -1.17 -13.24
C ARG A 89 11.09 0.30 -13.60
N ASP A 90 11.56 0.74 -14.76
CA ASP A 90 11.41 2.12 -15.20
C ASP A 90 9.96 2.42 -15.62
N ILE A 91 9.33 1.50 -16.35
CA ILE A 91 7.90 1.60 -16.72
C ILE A 91 7.02 1.70 -15.47
N ILE A 92 7.21 0.81 -14.51
CA ILE A 92 6.37 0.80 -13.30
C ILE A 92 6.61 2.04 -12.44
N LYS A 93 7.86 2.53 -12.32
CA LYS A 93 8.16 3.80 -11.64
C LYS A 93 7.42 4.97 -12.27
N GLN A 94 7.43 5.08 -13.59
CA GLN A 94 6.73 6.14 -14.30
C GLN A 94 5.20 6.06 -14.08
N ALA A 95 4.63 4.86 -14.17
CA ALA A 95 3.20 4.65 -13.91
C ALA A 95 2.81 5.02 -12.47
N TYR A 96 3.60 4.57 -11.49
CA TYR A 96 3.37 4.87 -10.07
C TYR A 96 3.52 6.35 -9.77
N SER A 97 4.50 7.06 -10.36
CA SER A 97 4.68 8.49 -10.12
C SER A 97 3.41 9.29 -10.39
N THR A 98 2.76 9.05 -11.54
CA THR A 98 1.51 9.74 -11.91
C THR A 98 0.34 9.29 -11.04
N TRP A 99 0.21 7.99 -10.79
CA TRP A 99 -0.91 7.45 -10.02
C TRP A 99 -0.87 7.85 -8.55
N VAL A 100 0.31 7.77 -7.92
CA VAL A 100 0.54 8.20 -6.54
C VAL A 100 0.29 9.70 -6.39
N LEU A 101 0.76 10.51 -7.34
CA LEU A 101 0.49 11.96 -7.32
C LEU A 101 -1.02 12.24 -7.33
N ASN A 102 -1.77 11.60 -8.24
CA ASN A 102 -3.23 11.74 -8.29
C ASN A 102 -3.90 11.24 -7.00
N CYS A 103 -3.38 10.18 -6.38
CA CYS A 103 -3.87 9.69 -5.10
C CYS A 103 -3.64 10.72 -3.99
N ASN A 104 -2.43 11.28 -3.90
CA ASN A 104 -2.09 12.30 -2.91
C ASN A 104 -2.93 13.56 -3.09
N LEU A 105 -3.11 14.05 -4.31
CA LEU A 105 -3.95 15.23 -4.58
C LEU A 105 -5.40 14.99 -4.12
N LYS A 106 -6.01 13.86 -4.52
CA LYS A 106 -7.36 13.50 -4.06
C LYS A 106 -7.45 13.37 -2.53
N SER A 107 -6.44 12.81 -1.88
CA SER A 107 -6.44 12.67 -0.42
C SER A 107 -6.21 14.00 0.30
N ILE A 108 -5.47 14.94 -0.29
CA ILE A 108 -5.34 16.31 0.23
C ILE A 108 -6.67 17.06 0.12
N GLU A 109 -7.35 16.97 -1.03
CA GLU A 109 -8.67 17.59 -1.25
C GLU A 109 -9.72 17.10 -0.24
N ASN A 110 -9.66 15.82 0.14
CA ASN A 110 -10.60 15.19 1.05
C ASN A 110 -10.04 14.98 2.48
N LEU A 111 -8.94 15.67 2.83
CA LEU A 111 -8.21 15.40 4.07
C LEU A 111 -9.09 15.60 5.31
N PHE A 112 -9.83 16.71 5.40
CA PHE A 112 -10.68 17.00 6.56
C PHE A 112 -11.83 16.00 6.69
N THR A 113 -12.51 15.68 5.59
CA THR A 113 -13.57 14.65 5.58
C THR A 113 -13.04 13.30 6.05
N THR A 114 -11.83 12.94 5.59
CA THR A 114 -11.17 11.68 5.98
C THR A 114 -10.81 11.69 7.48
N LEU A 115 -10.30 12.82 7.98
CA LEU A 115 -9.97 13.00 9.38
C LEU A 115 -11.21 12.92 10.28
N ASP A 116 -12.32 13.56 9.90
CA ASP A 116 -13.58 13.51 10.65
C ASP A 116 -14.15 12.08 10.70
N HIS A 117 -14.11 11.35 9.59
CA HIS A 117 -14.52 9.94 9.56
C HIS A 117 -13.64 9.06 10.46
N LEU A 118 -12.32 9.17 10.32
CA LEU A 118 -11.36 8.43 11.15
C LEU A 118 -11.51 8.75 12.65
N LYS A 119 -11.86 9.99 13.00
CA LYS A 119 -12.16 10.41 14.38
C LYS A 119 -13.32 9.62 14.99
N GLU A 120 -14.37 9.40 14.22
CA GLU A 120 -15.54 8.67 14.67
C GLU A 120 -15.25 7.18 14.88
N LEU A 121 -14.31 6.60 14.10
CA LEU A 121 -13.93 5.20 14.24
C LEU A 121 -13.09 4.92 15.49
N ILE A 122 -12.16 5.79 15.88
CA ILE A 122 -11.25 5.54 17.01
C ILE A 122 -11.95 5.04 18.30
N PRO A 123 -13.03 5.68 18.81
CA PRO A 123 -13.71 5.23 20.02
C PRO A 123 -14.66 4.05 19.78
N ASN A 124 -15.15 3.85 18.55
CA ASN A 124 -16.19 2.88 18.22
C ASN A 124 -15.60 1.53 17.79
N ASP A 125 -14.69 1.56 16.83
CA ASP A 125 -13.97 0.39 16.35
C ASP A 125 -12.52 0.76 15.99
N ARG A 126 -11.61 0.44 16.92
CA ARG A 126 -10.18 0.71 16.76
C ARG A 126 -9.56 -0.13 15.65
N MET A 127 -10.08 -1.33 15.37
CA MET A 127 -9.50 -2.19 14.34
C MET A 127 -9.87 -1.68 12.95
N ASP A 128 -11.14 -1.33 12.75
CA ASP A 128 -11.60 -0.71 11.50
C ASP A 128 -10.86 0.61 11.22
N PHE A 129 -10.62 1.43 12.26
CA PHE A 129 -9.79 2.62 12.15
C PHE A 129 -8.40 2.31 11.56
N PHE A 130 -7.70 1.29 12.07
CA PHE A 130 -6.36 0.96 11.60
C PHE A 130 -6.36 0.28 10.22
N GLU A 131 -7.40 -0.48 9.87
CA GLU A 131 -7.56 -1.03 8.52
C GLU A 131 -7.82 0.07 7.49
N GLU A 132 -8.67 1.05 7.80
CA GLU A 132 -8.89 2.20 6.91
C GLU A 132 -7.63 3.07 6.79
N LEU A 133 -6.95 3.33 7.91
CA LEU A 133 -5.68 4.05 7.92
C LEU A 133 -4.63 3.31 7.06
N TRP A 134 -4.61 1.98 7.11
CA TRP A 134 -3.75 1.16 6.26
C TRP A 134 -4.01 1.41 4.77
N PHE A 135 -5.28 1.43 4.34
CA PHE A 135 -5.62 1.72 2.94
C PHE A 135 -5.20 3.12 2.51
N ILE A 136 -5.45 4.13 3.37
CA ILE A 136 -5.07 5.52 3.11
C ILE A 136 -3.55 5.62 2.92
N ILE A 137 -2.77 5.07 3.84
CA ILE A 137 -1.30 5.11 3.78
C ILE A 137 -0.81 4.34 2.56
N LYS A 138 -1.29 3.12 2.33
CA LYS A 138 -0.83 2.26 1.23
C LYS A 138 -1.02 2.92 -0.13
N ARG A 139 -2.22 3.46 -0.38
CA ARG A 139 -2.54 4.14 -1.64
C ARG A 139 -1.71 5.40 -1.81
N ASN A 140 -1.58 6.20 -0.76
CA ASN A 140 -0.82 7.46 -0.84
C ASN A 140 0.70 7.24 -0.90
N LEU A 141 1.22 6.14 -0.38
CA LEU A 141 2.62 5.76 -0.57
C LEU A 141 2.87 5.07 -1.92
N GLY A 142 1.82 4.59 -2.59
CA GLY A 142 1.97 3.63 -3.68
C GLY A 142 2.76 2.40 -3.25
N ALA A 143 2.55 1.95 -2.01
CA ALA A 143 3.33 0.87 -1.43
C ALA A 143 2.94 -0.47 -2.07
N ILE A 144 3.93 -1.29 -2.41
CA ILE A 144 3.76 -2.68 -2.86
C ILE A 144 3.27 -3.53 -1.70
N SER A 145 3.91 -3.38 -0.54
CA SER A 145 3.55 -4.00 0.72
C SER A 145 3.54 -2.94 1.81
N LEU A 146 2.60 -3.06 2.76
CA LEU A 146 2.50 -2.17 3.91
C LEU A 146 2.25 -3.02 5.16
N LYS A 147 2.98 -2.71 6.22
CA LYS A 147 2.81 -3.28 7.56
C LYS A 147 2.64 -2.14 8.57
N LEU A 148 1.56 -2.21 9.34
CA LEU A 148 1.33 -1.38 10.52
C LEU A 148 1.46 -2.24 11.77
N ILE A 149 2.15 -1.71 12.78
CA ILE A 149 2.22 -2.30 14.10
C ILE A 149 1.77 -1.24 15.11
N PHE A 150 0.83 -1.58 15.98
CA PHE A 150 0.29 -0.66 16.96
C PHE A 150 -0.13 -1.39 18.24
N ASN A 151 -0.24 -0.62 19.32
CA ASN A 151 -0.77 -1.15 20.57
C ASN A 151 -2.31 -1.05 20.61
N SER A 152 -2.95 -2.05 21.17
CA SER A 152 -4.38 -2.05 21.48
C SER A 152 -4.63 -2.73 22.83
N ILE A 153 -5.83 -2.54 23.37
CA ILE A 153 -6.23 -3.10 24.65
C ILE A 153 -7.16 -4.28 24.38
N LYS A 154 -6.82 -5.47 24.91
CA LYS A 154 -7.77 -6.58 24.95
C LYS A 154 -8.58 -6.50 26.24
N PRO A 155 -9.91 -6.30 26.17
CA PRO A 155 -10.75 -6.42 27.36
C PRO A 155 -10.76 -7.88 27.82
N ASN A 156 -10.44 -8.10 29.10
CA ASN A 156 -10.49 -9.45 29.66
C ASN A 156 -11.95 -9.87 29.89
N GLU A 157 -12.33 -11.05 29.39
CA GLU A 157 -13.66 -11.65 29.62
C GLU A 157 -13.90 -12.02 31.10
N LYS A 158 -12.85 -12.04 31.92
CA LYS A 158 -12.93 -12.27 33.37
C LYS A 158 -12.70 -10.96 34.11
N ALA A 159 -13.76 -10.45 34.75
CA ALA A 159 -13.87 -9.14 35.41
C ALA A 159 -12.88 -8.83 36.57
N GLN A 160 -11.79 -9.60 36.74
CA GLN A 160 -10.84 -9.47 37.86
C GLN A 160 -9.38 -9.24 37.45
N SER A 161 -9.03 -9.22 36.16
CA SER A 161 -7.66 -8.97 35.71
C SER A 161 -7.53 -7.67 34.91
N LYS A 162 -6.53 -6.84 35.25
CA LYS A 162 -6.20 -5.58 34.57
C LYS A 162 -6.13 -5.79 33.05
N ASN A 163 -6.64 -4.81 32.29
CA ASN A 163 -6.53 -4.74 30.84
C ASN A 163 -5.10 -5.03 30.37
N GLN A 164 -4.93 -5.95 29.41
CA GLN A 164 -3.62 -6.26 28.84
C GLN A 164 -3.40 -5.45 27.57
N LEU A 165 -2.27 -4.75 27.52
CA LEU A 165 -1.77 -4.11 26.31
C LEU A 165 -1.20 -5.19 25.40
N ILE A 166 -1.75 -5.32 24.19
CA ILE A 166 -1.27 -6.25 23.17
C ILE A 166 -0.91 -5.48 21.90
N GLN A 167 0.11 -5.96 21.20
CA GLN A 167 0.45 -5.47 19.87
C GLN A 167 -0.46 -6.13 18.85
N PHE A 168 -0.89 -5.36 17.86
CA PHE A 168 -1.50 -5.86 16.64
C PHE A 168 -0.61 -5.52 15.46
N ARG A 169 -0.66 -6.39 14.45
CA ARG A 169 -0.06 -6.18 13.14
C ARG A 169 -1.16 -6.22 12.10
N ILE A 170 -1.16 -5.22 11.21
CA ILE A 170 -1.92 -5.24 9.97
C ILE A 170 -0.93 -5.23 8.82
N ASP A 171 -0.89 -6.28 8.01
CA ASP A 171 0.03 -6.35 6.87
C ASP A 171 -0.62 -6.89 5.61
N GLY A 172 -0.09 -6.52 4.45
CA GLY A 172 -0.59 -7.01 3.18
C GLY A 172 0.00 -6.32 1.95
N SER A 173 -0.27 -6.90 0.78
CA SER A 173 0.11 -6.32 -0.53
C SER A 173 -1.07 -5.79 -1.33
N ARG A 174 -2.29 -6.30 -1.10
CA ARG A 174 -3.52 -5.88 -1.80
C ARG A 174 -4.61 -5.54 -0.79
N LEU A 175 -4.96 -6.51 0.05
CA LEU A 175 -5.86 -6.35 1.19
C LEU A 175 -5.07 -6.47 2.51
N PRO A 176 -5.52 -5.81 3.58
CA PRO A 176 -4.94 -5.98 4.90
C PRO A 176 -5.31 -7.34 5.48
N SER A 177 -4.37 -7.91 6.23
CA SER A 177 -4.58 -9.06 7.11
C SER A 177 -4.20 -8.67 8.52
N THR A 178 -5.11 -8.91 9.45
CA THR A 178 -4.97 -8.52 10.84
C THR A 178 -4.52 -9.70 11.70
N HIS A 179 -3.47 -9.48 12.49
CA HIS A 179 -2.86 -10.49 13.35
C HIS A 179 -2.58 -9.91 14.75
N VAL A 180 -2.70 -10.75 15.76
CA VAL A 180 -2.16 -10.43 17.10
C VAL A 180 -0.65 -10.58 17.02
N GLY A 181 0.08 -9.55 17.45
CA GLY A 181 1.53 -9.53 17.45
C GLY A 181 2.13 -10.49 18.46
N ASP A 182 3.35 -10.92 18.18
CA ASP A 182 4.14 -11.81 19.02
C ASP A 182 5.41 -11.11 19.52
N ASP A 183 6.46 -11.87 19.82
CA ASP A 183 7.72 -11.34 20.32
C ASP A 183 8.46 -10.50 19.27
N PHE A 184 8.23 -10.71 17.97
CA PHE A 184 8.80 -9.88 16.92
C PHE A 184 8.23 -8.45 16.97
N GLU A 185 6.91 -8.30 17.02
CA GLU A 185 6.28 -6.96 17.11
C GLU A 185 6.65 -6.23 18.40
N LYS A 186 6.77 -6.96 19.53
CA LYS A 186 7.25 -6.38 20.79
C LYS A 186 8.68 -5.84 20.67
N SER A 187 9.58 -6.66 20.12
CA SER A 187 10.98 -6.28 19.93
C SER A 187 11.12 -5.05 19.02
N LEU A 188 10.34 -4.99 17.93
CA LEU A 188 10.27 -3.80 17.07
C LEU A 188 9.79 -2.57 17.84
N MET A 189 8.69 -2.69 18.59
CA MET A 189 8.18 -1.57 19.39
C MET A 189 9.19 -1.05 20.38
N GLU A 190 9.91 -1.92 21.08
CA GLU A 190 10.97 -1.52 22.02
C GLU A 190 12.14 -0.84 21.31
N THR A 191 12.54 -1.36 20.15
CA THR A 191 13.66 -0.83 19.35
C THR A 191 13.37 0.58 18.83
N TYR A 192 12.15 0.80 18.31
CA TYR A 192 11.77 2.07 17.68
C TYR A 192 11.17 3.08 18.66
N ARG A 193 10.86 2.69 19.90
CA ARG A 193 10.31 3.58 20.94
C ARG A 193 11.07 4.90 21.12
N PRO A 194 12.42 4.93 21.14
CA PRO A 194 13.16 6.20 21.31
C PRO A 194 13.01 7.18 20.14
N GLN A 195 12.43 6.74 19.02
CA GLN A 195 12.25 7.57 17.82
C GLN A 195 10.80 8.06 17.65
N MET A 196 9.94 7.70 18.61
CA MET A 196 8.52 8.08 18.66
C MET A 196 8.30 9.34 19.51
N ASP A 197 9.29 10.23 19.57
CA ASP A 197 9.23 11.49 20.32
C ASP A 197 8.49 12.61 19.54
N SER A 198 8.18 12.36 18.27
CA SER A 198 7.46 13.28 17.40
C SER A 198 6.21 12.62 16.84
N LEU A 199 5.23 13.43 16.45
CA LEU A 199 3.95 12.95 15.90
C LEU A 199 4.15 12.09 14.65
N PHE A 200 5.15 12.43 13.84
CA PHE A 200 5.49 11.73 12.61
C PHE A 200 6.99 11.87 12.33
N ASN A 201 7.68 10.74 12.22
CA ASN A 201 9.09 10.66 11.92
C ASN A 201 9.37 9.58 10.87
N ILE A 202 10.08 9.93 9.82
CA ILE A 202 10.63 8.94 8.89
C ILE A 202 12.00 8.55 9.45
N THR A 203 12.06 7.40 10.12
CA THR A 203 13.31 6.94 10.72
C THR A 203 14.30 6.49 9.66
N GLU A 204 13.86 5.58 8.79
CA GLU A 204 14.73 4.89 7.85
C GLU A 204 14.14 4.96 6.46
N TYR A 205 14.98 5.26 5.48
CA TYR A 205 14.60 5.15 4.08
C TYR A 205 15.79 4.65 3.26
N ASP A 206 15.73 3.39 2.84
CA ASP A 206 16.65 2.82 1.88
C ASP A 206 16.07 2.96 0.48
N LYS A 207 16.53 3.98 -0.25
CA LYS A 207 16.13 4.23 -1.65
C LYS A 207 16.54 3.09 -2.59
N SER A 208 17.62 2.36 -2.29
CA SER A 208 18.11 1.28 -3.16
C SER A 208 17.19 0.07 -3.09
N GLN A 209 16.76 -0.30 -1.88
CA GLN A 209 15.83 -1.41 -1.61
C GLN A 209 14.36 -1.00 -1.75
N GLY A 210 14.08 0.31 -1.71
CA GLY A 210 12.72 0.83 -1.70
C GLY A 210 12.00 0.62 -0.37
N GLN A 211 12.74 0.52 0.74
CA GLN A 211 12.19 0.23 2.06
C GLN A 211 12.14 1.49 2.90
N ILE A 212 11.01 1.74 3.56
CA ILE A 212 10.82 2.88 4.47
C ILE A 212 10.28 2.39 5.81
N VAL A 213 10.78 2.98 6.89
CA VAL A 213 10.24 2.82 8.24
C VAL A 213 9.87 4.19 8.78
N ILE A 214 8.61 4.32 9.18
CA ILE A 214 8.04 5.53 9.74
C ILE A 214 7.52 5.21 11.14
N CYS A 215 7.87 6.05 12.10
CA CYS A 215 7.31 6.04 13.44
C CYS A 215 6.34 7.20 13.58
N ALA A 216 5.16 6.94 14.12
CA ALA A 216 4.16 7.96 14.37
C ALA A 216 3.49 7.73 15.72
N LEU A 217 2.87 8.79 16.23
CA LEU A 217 1.95 8.72 17.35
C LEU A 217 0.53 8.94 16.82
N ILE A 218 -0.46 8.28 17.44
CA ILE A 218 -1.88 8.59 17.29
C ILE A 218 -2.48 8.63 18.70
N LYS A 219 -2.89 9.80 19.19
CA LYS A 219 -3.36 10.00 20.58
C LYS A 219 -2.41 9.34 21.61
N GLU A 220 -1.13 9.69 21.55
CA GLU A 220 -0.05 9.12 22.37
C GLU A 220 0.21 7.60 22.18
N SER A 221 -0.56 6.91 21.34
CA SER A 221 -0.31 5.52 21.01
C SER A 221 0.74 5.40 19.91
N PRO A 222 1.85 4.69 20.12
CA PRO A 222 2.86 4.50 19.10
C PRO A 222 2.38 3.57 17.98
N VAL A 223 2.81 3.91 16.77
CA VAL A 223 2.57 3.15 15.54
C VAL A 223 3.87 3.09 14.73
N ILE A 224 4.24 1.88 14.31
CA ILE A 224 5.32 1.65 13.33
C ILE A 224 4.66 1.34 12.00
N ILE A 225 5.16 1.96 10.95
CA ILE A 225 4.71 1.81 9.57
C ILE A 225 5.93 1.39 8.75
N MET A 226 5.87 0.20 8.17
CA MET A 226 6.93 -0.32 7.30
C MET A 226 6.34 -0.53 5.92
N ALA A 227 7.00 -0.01 4.88
CA ALA A 227 6.50 -0.13 3.52
C ALA A 227 7.62 -0.40 2.51
N GLU A 228 7.26 -1.09 1.44
CA GLU A 228 8.07 -1.23 0.24
C GLU A 228 7.47 -0.40 -0.89
N LEU A 229 8.26 0.45 -1.52
CA LEU A 229 7.81 1.44 -2.50
C LEU A 229 8.89 1.70 -3.58
N PHE A 230 8.45 2.16 -4.74
CA PHE A 230 9.36 2.48 -5.85
C PHE A 230 10.14 3.77 -5.62
N GLU A 231 9.47 4.78 -5.07
CA GLU A 231 10.02 6.10 -4.78
C GLU A 231 9.20 6.79 -3.68
N PHE A 232 9.88 7.55 -2.83
CA PHE A 232 9.26 8.37 -1.80
C PHE A 232 9.53 9.84 -2.08
N THR A 233 8.45 10.62 -2.16
CA THR A 233 8.46 12.02 -2.64
C THR A 233 8.07 12.98 -1.53
N SER A 234 8.38 14.27 -1.74
CA SER A 234 8.02 15.33 -0.78
C SER A 234 6.51 15.48 -0.58
N ILE A 235 5.70 15.28 -1.63
CA ILE A 235 4.23 15.38 -1.49
C ILE A 235 3.67 14.26 -0.62
N GLN A 236 4.21 13.03 -0.73
CA GLN A 236 3.84 11.92 0.15
C GLN A 236 4.22 12.21 1.60
N LYS A 237 5.43 12.75 1.83
CA LYS A 237 5.88 13.19 3.15
C LYS A 237 4.93 14.24 3.73
N SER A 238 4.60 15.27 2.95
CA SER A 238 3.72 16.36 3.38
C SER A 238 2.31 15.86 3.69
N PHE A 239 1.75 15.01 2.84
CA PHE A 239 0.44 14.40 3.08
C PHE A 239 0.42 13.57 4.37
N LEU A 240 1.38 12.66 4.54
CA LEU A 240 1.44 11.83 5.75
C LEU A 240 1.66 12.68 7.01
N THR A 241 2.52 13.69 6.95
CA THR A 241 2.72 14.63 8.07
C THR A 241 1.40 15.29 8.44
N ALA A 242 0.67 15.84 7.46
CA ALA A 242 -0.63 16.48 7.69
C ALA A 242 -1.69 15.51 8.22
N LEU A 243 -1.72 14.27 7.72
CA LEU A 243 -2.60 13.20 8.20
C LEU A 243 -2.36 12.90 9.68
N PHE A 244 -1.11 12.62 10.06
CA PHE A 244 -0.77 12.27 11.44
C PHE A 244 -0.89 13.46 12.41
N GLU A 245 -0.54 14.67 11.98
CA GLU A 245 -0.80 15.89 12.76
C GLU A 245 -2.30 16.13 12.95
N GLY A 246 -3.12 15.84 11.93
CA GLY A 246 -4.58 15.92 12.01
C GLY A 246 -5.15 14.91 13.00
N LEU A 247 -4.70 13.66 12.93
CA LEU A 247 -5.09 12.56 13.84
C LEU A 247 -4.78 12.83 15.33
N GLN A 248 -3.88 13.75 15.63
CA GLN A 248 -3.56 14.17 17.00
C GLN A 248 -4.51 15.22 17.57
N LYS A 249 -5.13 16.01 16.71
CA LYS A 249 -6.08 17.08 17.10
C LYS A 249 -7.52 16.57 17.25
N ILE A 250 -7.73 15.34 16.81
CA ILE A 250 -8.95 14.54 16.90
C ILE A 250 -9.07 13.93 18.29
#